data_AF-A0A1W9QWG4-F1
#
_entry.id   AF-A0A1W9QWG4-F1
#
_cell.length_a   1.000
_cell.length_b   1.000
_cell.length_c   1.000
_cell.angle_alpha   90.00
_cell.angle_beta   90.00
_cell.angle_gamma   90.00
#
_symmetry.space_group_name_H-M   'P 1'
#
loop_
_entity.id
_entity.type
_entity.pdbx_description
1 polymer ?
#
loop_
_entity_poly.entity_id
_entity_poly.type
_entity_poly.pdbx_seq_one_letter_code
_entity_poly.pdbx_strand_id
1 'polypeptide(L)'
;MANSGIRVIVAGLDMDFTGEPFGPIPSLLASAEYVTKVHAICIRCGNLAQYSHRIVEGNKLVVLGEKESYEPLCRRCYNEKRKTV
;
A
#
# COMPACT_ATOMS: atom_id res chain seq x y z
N MET A 1 -25.65 3.04 -0.65
CA MET A 1 -25.28 1.77 0.01
C MET A 1 -25.09 1.98 1.51
N ALA A 2 -24.04 2.67 1.98
CA ALA A 2 -23.93 3.02 3.41
C ALA A 2 -25.12 3.86 3.90
N ASN A 3 -25.54 4.87 3.13
CA ASN A 3 -26.73 5.70 3.40
C ASN A 3 -28.06 4.92 3.42
N SER A 4 -28.05 3.64 3.06
CA SER A 4 -29.22 2.76 3.05
C SER A 4 -29.24 1.82 4.25
N GLY A 5 -28.44 2.09 5.29
CA GLY A 5 -28.37 1.27 6.52
C GLY A 5 -27.54 -0.02 6.38
N ILE A 6 -26.77 -0.16 5.29
CA ILE A 6 -25.96 -1.36 5.04
C ILE A 6 -24.55 -1.14 5.60
N ARG A 7 -24.04 -2.12 6.36
CA ARG A 7 -22.64 -2.15 6.80
C ARG A 7 -21.73 -2.50 5.62
N VAL A 8 -20.86 -1.56 5.24
CA VAL A 8 -19.89 -1.75 4.17
C VAL A 8 -18.50 -1.96 4.78
N ILE A 9 -17.79 -2.99 4.33
CA ILE A 9 -16.40 -3.27 4.73
C ILE A 9 -15.55 -3.26 3.46
N VAL A 10 -14.49 -2.45 3.45
CA VAL A 10 -13.56 -2.33 2.32
C VAL A 10 -12.16 -2.72 2.80
N ALA A 11 -11.49 -3.55 2.00
CA ALA A 11 -10.07 -3.87 2.17
C ALA A 11 -9.34 -3.56 0.86
N GLY A 12 -8.21 -2.87 0.96
CA GLY A 12 -7.44 -2.46 -0.21
C GLY A 12 -6.13 -1.79 0.18
N LEU A 13 -5.29 -1.55 -0.82
CA LEU A 13 -4.05 -0.80 -0.68
C LEU A 13 -4.36 0.69 -0.63
N ASP A 14 -3.81 1.41 0.34
CA ASP A 14 -3.96 2.86 0.43
C ASP A 14 -2.96 3.61 -0.47
N MET A 15 -1.83 2.98 -0.77
CA MET A 15 -0.80 3.49 -1.68
C MET A 15 -0.38 2.44 -2.71
N ASP A 16 0.05 2.92 -3.87
CA ASP A 16 0.66 2.09 -4.91
C ASP A 16 2.16 1.84 -4.63
N PHE A 17 2.84 1.17 -5.57
CA PHE A 17 4.27 0.86 -5.43
C PHE A 17 5.19 2.10 -5.46
N THR A 18 4.71 3.22 -5.99
CA THR A 18 5.39 4.52 -6.02
C THR A 18 5.10 5.37 -4.77
N GLY A 19 4.28 4.86 -3.86
CA GLY A 19 3.89 5.56 -2.63
C GLY A 19 2.83 6.63 -2.87
N GLU A 20 2.17 6.61 -4.03
CA GLU A 20 1.07 7.51 -4.34
C GLU A 20 -0.28 6.91 -3.95
N PRO A 21 -1.29 7.74 -3.61
CA PRO A 21 -2.59 7.25 -3.18
C PRO A 21 -3.25 6.35 -4.24
N PHE A 22 -3.74 5.17 -3.84
CA PHE A 22 -4.21 4.17 -4.80
C PHE A 22 -5.70 4.24 -5.08
N GLY A 23 -6.05 4.62 -6.31
CA GLY A 23 -7.42 4.56 -6.83
C GLY A 23 -8.44 5.30 -5.94
N PRO A 24 -9.60 4.70 -5.62
CA PRO A 24 -10.65 5.36 -4.84
C PRO A 24 -10.38 5.35 -3.33
N ILE A 25 -9.39 4.60 -2.85
CA ILE A 25 -9.17 4.37 -1.41
C ILE A 25 -9.04 5.67 -0.60
N PRO A 26 -8.33 6.73 -1.06
CA PRO A 26 -8.23 7.97 -0.29
C PRO A 26 -9.59 8.64 -0.01
N SER A 27 -10.49 8.62 -0.99
CA SER A 27 -11.85 9.16 -0.82
C SER A 27 -12.70 8.31 0.14
N LEU A 28 -12.49 6.99 0.11
CA LEU A 28 -13.16 6.06 1.03
C LEU A 28 -12.64 6.23 2.46
N LEU A 29 -11.34 6.43 2.64
CA LEU A 29 -10.74 6.71 3.95
C LEU A 29 -11.28 8.00 4.58
N ALA A 30 -11.51 9.04 3.77
CA ALA A 30 -12.09 10.30 4.25
C ALA A 30 -13.57 10.17 4.64
N SER A 31 -14.29 9.21 4.06
CA SER A 31 -15.73 9.02 4.30
C SER A 31 -16.03 7.91 5.31
N ALA A 32 -15.06 7.08 5.66
CA ALA A 32 -15.26 5.91 6.51
C ALA A 32 -15.39 6.28 7.99
N GLU A 33 -16.32 5.64 8.70
CA GLU A 33 -16.48 5.80 10.14
C GLU A 33 -15.33 5.12 10.93
N TYR A 34 -14.77 4.03 10.39
CA TYR A 34 -13.66 3.29 10.99
C TYR A 34 -12.56 3.04 9.97
N VAL A 35 -11.32 3.41 10.32
CA VAL A 35 -10.14 3.19 9.50
C VAL A 35 -9.10 2.40 10.31
N THR A 36 -8.70 1.25 9.81
CA THR A 36 -7.59 0.46 10.35
C THR A 36 -6.52 0.31 9.29
N LYS A 37 -5.34 0.91 9.52
CA LYS A 37 -4.17 0.74 8.66
C LYS A 37 -3.29 -0.37 9.22
N VAL A 38 -3.19 -1.46 8.47
CA VAL A 38 -2.33 -2.60 8.83
C VAL A 38 -0.89 -2.37 8.38
N HIS A 39 0.06 -2.93 9.12
CA HIS A 39 1.48 -2.81 8.84
C HIS A 39 2.13 -4.18 8.72
N ALA A 40 3.04 -4.31 7.75
CA ALA A 40 3.89 -5.48 7.62
C ALA A 40 5.20 -5.28 8.40
N ILE A 41 6.08 -6.27 8.36
CA ILE A 41 7.45 -6.14 8.88
C ILE A 41 8.40 -5.86 7.71
N CYS A 42 9.24 -4.84 7.86
CA CYS A 42 10.24 -4.46 6.87
C CYS A 42 11.28 -5.57 6.74
N ILE A 43 11.39 -6.14 5.54
CA ILE A 43 12.32 -7.25 5.28
C ILE A 43 13.80 -6.83 5.40
N ARG A 44 14.09 -5.52 5.32
CA ARG A 44 15.45 -4.98 5.38
C ARG A 44 15.93 -4.68 6.79
N CYS A 45 15.05 -4.28 7.70
CA CYS A 45 15.47 -3.78 9.01
C CYS A 45 14.56 -4.16 10.19
N GLY A 46 13.51 -4.95 9.98
CA GLY A 46 12.62 -5.44 11.04
C GLY A 46 11.60 -4.43 11.61
N ASN A 47 11.67 -3.15 11.22
CA ASN A 47 10.69 -2.13 11.65
C ASN A 47 9.34 -2.29 10.94
N LEU A 48 8.32 -1.56 11.39
CA LEU A 48 7.03 -1.49 10.70
C LEU A 48 7.19 -1.01 9.25
N ALA A 49 6.63 -1.78 8.31
CA ALA A 49 6.60 -1.50 6.89
C ALA A 49 5.27 -0.88 6.48
N GLN A 50 5.37 0.14 5.62
CA GLN A 50 4.24 0.93 5.12
C GLN A 50 4.21 0.98 3.59
N TYR A 51 5.25 0.49 2.91
CA TYR A 51 5.39 0.59 1.46
C TYR A 51 5.52 -0.80 0.85
N SER A 52 4.82 -1.03 -0.26
CA SER A 52 4.97 -2.21 -1.11
C SER A 52 5.91 -1.87 -2.26
N HIS A 53 7.22 -2.00 -2.04
CA HIS A 53 8.23 -1.68 -3.04
C HIS A 53 8.25 -2.73 -4.14
N ARG A 54 8.07 -2.32 -5.40
CA ARG A 54 8.16 -3.24 -6.54
C ARG A 54 9.63 -3.53 -6.89
N ILE A 55 9.96 -4.80 -7.10
CA ILE A 55 11.32 -5.24 -7.49
C ILE A 55 11.46 -5.62 -8.96
N VAL A 56 10.34 -5.85 -9.64
CA VAL A 56 10.32 -6.14 -11.08
C VAL A 56 10.25 -4.85 -11.89
N GLU A 57 10.92 -4.86 -13.05
CA GLU A 57 10.90 -3.73 -13.97
C GLU A 57 9.51 -3.54 -14.61
N GLY A 58 9.17 -2.30 -14.92
CA GLY A 58 7.96 -1.94 -15.65
C GLY A 58 7.09 -0.90 -14.96
N ASN A 59 6.49 -0.04 -15.78
CA ASN A 59 5.72 1.13 -15.33
C ASN A 59 4.21 0.89 -15.27
N LYS A 60 3.75 -0.35 -15.39
CA LYS A 60 2.31 -0.66 -15.29
C LYS A 60 1.85 -0.47 -13.85
N LEU A 61 0.80 0.32 -13.64
CA LEU A 61 0.27 0.57 -12.30
C LEU A 61 -0.17 -0.73 -11.60
N VAL A 62 -0.91 -1.58 -12.32
CA VAL A 62 -1.39 -2.86 -11.82
C VAL A 62 -0.56 -3.99 -12.42
N VAL A 63 0.13 -4.72 -11.53
CA VAL A 63 0.85 -5.95 -11.86
C VAL A 63 0.49 -6.98 -10.79
N LEU A 64 -0.10 -8.10 -11.23
CA LEU A 64 -0.38 -9.24 -10.36
C LEU A 64 0.93 -9.95 -10.05
N GLY A 65 1.25 -10.09 -8.77
CA GLY A 65 2.45 -10.76 -8.29
C GLY A 65 2.48 -10.76 -6.77
N GLU A 66 3.21 -11.73 -6.20
CA GLU A 66 3.36 -11.88 -4.74
C GLU A 66 4.76 -11.43 -4.29
N LYS A 67 5.43 -12.22 -3.44
CA LYS A 67 6.75 -11.91 -2.87
C LYS A 67 7.86 -11.78 -3.92
N GLU A 68 7.67 -12.36 -5.09
CA GLU A 68 8.61 -12.28 -6.21
C GLU A 68 8.53 -10.93 -6.94
N SER A 69 7.49 -10.13 -6.68
CA SER A 69 7.28 -8.84 -7.34
C SER A 69 7.30 -7.65 -6.38
N TYR A 70 7.10 -7.88 -5.06
CA TYR A 70 7.03 -6.81 -4.06
C TYR A 70 7.73 -7.15 -2.74
N GLU A 71 8.43 -6.15 -2.19
CA GLU A 71 9.03 -6.16 -0.86
C GLU A 71 8.30 -5.19 0.09
N PRO A 72 7.91 -5.61 1.30
CA PRO A 72 7.42 -4.68 2.33
C PRO A 72 8.59 -3.91 2.93
N LEU A 73 8.59 -2.59 2.79
CA LEU A 73 9.64 -1.69 3.30
C LEU A 73 9.11 -0.64 4.27
N CYS A 74 9.93 -0.31 5.27
CA CYS A 74 9.74 0.89 6.06
C CYS A 74 10.10 2.14 5.24
N ARG A 75 9.67 3.32 5.69
CA ARG A 75 9.90 4.60 4.99
C ARG A 75 11.38 4.84 4.64
N ARG A 76 12.29 4.54 5.57
CA ARG A 76 13.73 4.73 5.36
C ARG A 76 14.25 3.82 4.24
N CYS A 77 14.04 2.51 4.36
CA CYS A 77 14.54 1.53 3.39
C CYS A 77 13.91 1.71 2.00
N TYR A 78 12.64 2.14 1.95
CA TYR A 78 11.95 2.48 0.70
C TYR A 78 12.63 3.66 -0.02
N ASN A 79 12.90 4.75 0.70
CA ASN A 79 13.55 5.93 0.13
C ASN A 79 15.01 5.67 -0.29
N GLU A 80 15.74 4.85 0.46
CA GLU A 80 17.09 4.41 0.09
C GLU A 80 17.06 3.64 -1.23
N LYS A 81 16.17 2.65 -1.36
CA LYS A 81 15.99 1.87 -2.59
C LYS A 81 15.60 2.74 -3.78
N ARG A 82 14.66 3.69 -3.61
CA ARG A 82 14.25 4.61 -4.69
C ARG A 82 15.35 5.54 -5.18
N LYS A 83 16.29 5.96 -4.33
CA LYS A 83 17.42 6.79 -4.75
C LYS A 83 18.49 6.04 -5.55
N THR A 84 18.45 4.71 -5.50
CA THR A 84 19.46 3.83 -6.11
C THR A 84 19.00 3.31 -7.48
N VAL A 85 17.78 3.66 -7.91
CA VAL A 85 17.17 3.31 -9.20
C VAL A 85 17.11 4.55 -10.07
#